data_AF-A0A7K3IWV4-F1
#
_entry.id   AF-A0A7K3IWV4-F1
#
_cell.length_a   1.000
_cell.length_b   1.000
_cell.length_c   1.000
_cell.angle_alpha   90.00
_cell.angle_beta   90.00
_cell.angle_gamma   90.00
#
_symmetry.space_group_name_H-M   'P 1'
#
loop_
_entity.id
_entity.type
_entity.pdbx_description
1 polymer ?
#
loop_
_entity_poly.entity_id
_entity_poly.type
_entity_poly.pdbx_seq_one_letter_code
_entity_poly.pdbx_strand_id
1 'polypeptide(L)' 'VVTARSMDVYITKLRKFLSEDPRLNIKNIHGSGFQLIINEA' A
#
# COMPACT_ATOMS: atom_id res chain seq x y z
N VAL A 1 8.03 -21.52 -14.17
CA VAL A 1 8.03 -20.07 -13.91
C VAL A 1 7.38 -19.83 -12.57
N VAL A 2 8.14 -19.47 -11.54
CA VAL A 2 7.54 -18.98 -10.29
C VAL A 2 6.97 -17.61 -10.63
N THR A 3 5.65 -17.47 -10.64
CA THR A 3 4.99 -16.17 -10.75
C THR A 3 5.20 -15.42 -9.45
N ALA A 4 6.39 -14.84 -9.29
CA ALA A 4 6.64 -13.85 -8.27
C ALA A 4 5.59 -12.74 -8.46
N ARG A 5 4.72 -12.56 -7.47
CA ARG A 5 3.70 -11.51 -7.54
C ARG A 5 4.40 -10.16 -7.43
N SER A 6 4.04 -9.22 -8.29
CA SER A 6 4.63 -7.89 -8.26
C SER A 6 4.32 -7.19 -6.93
N MET A 7 5.16 -6.22 -6.57
CA MET A 7 4.96 -5.38 -5.39
C MET A 7 3.55 -4.77 -5.37
N ASP A 8 3.02 -4.33 -6.52
CA ASP A 8 1.69 -3.76 -6.65
C ASP A 8 0.57 -4.70 -6.17
N VAL A 9 0.73 -6.02 -6.35
CA VAL A 9 -0.25 -7.01 -5.87
C VAL A 9 -0.26 -7.07 -4.34
N TYR A 10 0.91 -7.02 -3.71
CA TYR A 10 1.01 -6.99 -2.25
C TYR A 10 0.49 -5.68 -1.69
N ILE A 11 0.83 -4.55 -2.29
CA ILE A 11 0.32 -3.24 -1.88
C ILE A 11 -1.20 -3.17 -2.04
N THR A 12 -1.77 -3.75 -3.10
CA THR A 12 -3.23 -3.81 -3.29
C THR A 12 -3.90 -4.62 -2.18
N LYS A 13 -3.31 -5.75 -1.77
CA LYS A 13 -3.82 -6.54 -0.63
C LYS A 13 -3.69 -5.77 0.68
N LEU A 14 -2.56 -5.12 0.92
CA LEU A 14 -2.32 -4.33 2.13
C LEU A 14 -3.33 -3.18 2.26
N ARG A 15 -3.61 -2.46 1.18
CA ARG A 15 -4.65 -1.41 1.18
C ARG A 15 -6.04 -1.94 1.57
N LYS A 16 -6.39 -3.16 1.14
CA LYS A 16 -7.65 -3.80 1.54
C LYS A 16 -7.68 -4.17 3.02
N PHE A 17 -6.56 -4.61 3.58
CA PHE A 17 -6.51 -4.93 5.01
C PHE A 17 -6.59 -3.67 5.89
N LEU A 18 -6.05 -2.55 5.43
CA LEU A 18 -6.03 -1.29 6.18
C LEU A 18 -7.25 -0.40 5.91
N SER A 19 -8.20 -0.81 5.07
CA SER A 19 -9.33 0.06 4.67
C SER A 19 -10.30 0.40 5.79
N GLU A 20 -10.29 -0.36 6.89
CA GLU A 20 -11.12 -0.10 8.07
C GLU A 20 -10.62 1.11 8.89
N ASP A 21 -9.34 1.48 8.76
CA ASP A 21 -8.77 2.64 9.43
C ASP A 21 -8.57 3.80 8.44
N PRO A 22 -9.49 4.79 8.39
CA PRO A 22 -9.40 5.90 7.45
C PRO A 22 -8.22 6.83 7.72
N ARG A 23 -7.51 6.67 8.85
CA ARG A 23 -6.29 7.43 9.16
C ARG A 23 -5.10 6.94 8.34
N LEU A 24 -5.15 5.71 7.83
CA LEU A 24 -4.05 5.08 7.11
C LEU A 24 -4.20 5.27 5.60
N ASN A 25 -3.16 5.79 4.95
CA ASN A 25 -3.13 5.95 3.50
C ASN A 25 -1.79 5.50 2.92
N ILE A 26 -1.81 4.69 1.86
CA ILE A 26 -0.60 4.27 1.14
C ILE A 26 -0.48 5.03 -0.18
N LYS A 27 0.42 6.00 -0.23
CA LYS A 27 0.73 6.81 -1.43
C LYS A 27 1.78 6.11 -2.29
N ASN A 28 1.60 6.16 -3.61
CA ASN A 28 2.61 5.74 -4.57
C ASN A 28 3.49 6.95 -4.93
N ILE A 29 4.80 6.82 -4.74
CA ILE A 29 5.80 7.80 -5.15
C ILE A 29 6.52 7.21 -6.37
N HIS A 30 6.17 7.73 -7.55
CA HIS A 30 6.74 7.27 -8.80
C HIS A 30 8.28 7.34 -8.79
N GLY A 31 8.94 6.24 -9.13
CA GLY A 31 10.41 6.14 -9.11
C GLY A 31 11.04 6.03 -7.71
N SER A 32 10.27 6.07 -6.63
CA SER A 32 10.78 5.98 -5.24
C SER A 32 10.11 4.88 -4.40
N GLY A 33 8.91 4.42 -4.75
CA GLY A 33 8.22 3.31 -4.08
C GLY A 33 6.89 3.71 -3.43
N PHE A 34 6.62 3.19 -2.23
CA PHE A 34 5.36 3.41 -1.51
C PHE A 34 5.62 4.05 -0.15
N GLN A 35 4.75 4.98 0.24
CA GLN A 35 4.80 5.65 1.55
C GLN A 35 3.50 5.37 2.30
N LEU A 36 3.62 4.90 3.55
CA LEU A 36 2.50 4.82 4.50
C LEU A 36 2.39 6.15 5.24
N ILE A 37 1.22 6.76 5.18
CA ILE A 37 0.88 8.02 5.83
C ILE A 37 -0.16 7.70 6.91
N ILE A 38 0.03 8.27 8.10
CA ILE A 38 -0.88 8.16 9.24
C ILE A 38 -1.36 9.58 9.55
N ASN A 39 -2.64 9.84 9.39
CA ASN A 39 -3.25 11.11 9.76
C ASN A 39 -3.74 11.02 11.20
N GLU A 40 -3.19 11.84 12.09
CA GLU A 40 -3.76 12.06 13.42
C GLU A 40 -4.98 12.98 13.28
N ALA A 41 -6.06 12.64 13.97
CA ALA A 41 -7.29 13.44 14.02
C ALA A 41 -7.16 14.54 15.08
#